data_AF-F8IG11-F1
#
_entry.id   AF-F8IG11-F1
#
_cell.length_a   1.000
_cell.length_b   1.000
_cell.length_c   1.000
_cell.angle_alpha   90.00
_cell.angle_beta   90.00
_cell.angle_gamma   90.00
#
_symmetry.space_group_name_H-M   'P 1'
#
loop_
_entity.id
_entity.type
_entity.pdbx_description
1 polymer ?
#
loop_
_entity_poly.entity_id
_entity_poly.type
_entity_poly.pdbx_seq_one_letter_code
_entity_poly.pdbx_strand_id
1 'polypeptide(L)'
;MYEDDHVLAFHDIRPQAPVHILIIPKRHIESAQAVKPEDRETLGYLHSVIPIIAEDAGVAEDGYRLVANIGRHGQQTVPHLHYHLLGGRQLGWPPG
;
A
#
# COMPACT_ATOMS: atom_id res chain seq x y z
N MET A 1 -11.71 -4.67 -3.78
CA MET A 1 -10.44 -5.25 -4.27
C MET A 1 -10.27 -4.76 -5.69
N TYR A 2 -9.07 -4.32 -6.08
CA TYR A 2 -8.83 -3.53 -7.30
C TYR A 2 -7.77 -4.17 -8.18
N GLU A 3 -7.98 -4.17 -9.49
CA GLU A 3 -7.00 -4.61 -10.47
C GLU A 3 -7.19 -3.88 -11.80
N ASP A 4 -6.08 -3.42 -12.38
CA ASP A 4 -5.99 -2.94 -13.75
C ASP A 4 -4.65 -3.34 -14.38
N ASP A 5 -4.25 -2.74 -15.50
CA ASP A 5 -3.00 -3.05 -16.19
C ASP A 5 -1.72 -2.63 -15.43
N HIS A 6 -1.83 -1.75 -14.44
CA HIS A 6 -0.71 -1.13 -13.73
C HIS A 6 -0.64 -1.46 -12.24
N VAL A 7 -1.77 -1.69 -11.59
CA VAL A 7 -1.89 -1.84 -10.12
C VAL A 7 -2.75 -3.06 -9.79
N LEU A 8 -2.37 -3.72 -8.70
CA LEU A 8 -3.14 -4.77 -8.07
C LEU A 8 -3.27 -4.46 -6.57
N ALA A 9 -4.49 -4.57 -6.04
CA ALA A 9 -4.76 -4.42 -4.62
C ALA A 9 -5.53 -5.64 -4.07
N PHE A 10 -4.95 -6.25 -3.03
CA PHE A 10 -5.48 -7.47 -2.44
C PHE A 10 -5.33 -7.46 -0.91
N HIS A 11 -6.19 -8.20 -0.21
CA HIS A 11 -6.09 -8.35 1.24
C HIS A 11 -4.77 -9.00 1.65
N ASP A 12 -4.15 -8.45 2.69
CA ASP A 12 -3.03 -9.10 3.34
C ASP A 12 -3.51 -10.40 4.01
N ILE A 13 -2.77 -11.49 3.82
CA ILE A 13 -3.07 -12.80 4.40
C ILE A 13 -2.95 -12.82 5.94
N ARG A 14 -2.22 -11.86 6.53
CA ARG A 14 -2.05 -11.67 7.97
C ARG A 14 -2.44 -10.23 8.36
N PRO A 15 -3.74 -9.91 8.39
CA PRO A 15 -4.23 -8.56 8.64
C PRO A 15 -3.77 -8.02 10.00
N GLN A 16 -3.29 -6.77 10.04
CA GLN A 16 -2.91 -6.05 11.28
C GLN A 16 -3.96 -5.02 11.72
N ALA A 17 -5.02 -4.87 10.91
CA ALA A 17 -6.20 -4.06 11.17
C ALA A 17 -7.40 -4.72 10.47
N PRO A 18 -8.66 -4.39 10.85
CA PRO A 18 -9.85 -4.94 10.20
C PRO A 18 -9.84 -4.79 8.68
N VAL A 19 -9.34 -3.65 8.19
CA VAL A 19 -8.96 -3.48 6.79
C VAL A 19 -7.43 -3.47 6.71
N HIS A 20 -6.87 -4.47 6.04
CA HIS A 20 -5.45 -4.52 5.69
C HIS A 20 -5.31 -4.97 4.23
N ILE A 21 -4.94 -4.03 3.36
CA ILE A 21 -4.81 -4.24 1.91
C ILE A 21 -3.39 -3.93 1.49
N LEU A 22 -2.82 -4.76 0.64
CA LEU A 22 -1.57 -4.49 -0.06
C LEU A 22 -1.88 -3.92 -1.44
N ILE A 23 -1.28 -2.78 -1.76
CA ILE A 23 -1.41 -2.11 -3.06
C ILE A 23 -0.03 -2.15 -3.72
N ILE A 24 0.07 -2.80 -4.88
CA ILE A 24 1.33 -3.03 -5.58
C ILE A 24 1.26 -2.54 -7.03
N PRO A 25 2.36 -2.03 -7.60
CA PRO A 25 2.46 -1.95 -9.05
C PRO A 25 2.63 -3.35 -9.65
N LYS A 26 2.07 -3.59 -10.83
CA LYS A 26 2.35 -4.80 -11.63
C LYS A 26 3.79 -4.79 -12.17
N ARG A 27 4.33 -3.61 -12.49
CA ARG A 27 5.76 -3.42 -12.76
C ARG A 27 6.55 -3.72 -11.50
N HIS A 28 7.60 -4.55 -11.60
CA HIS A 28 8.48 -4.84 -10.47
C HIS A 28 9.36 -3.63 -10.13
N ILE A 29 9.22 -3.15 -8.89
CA ILE A 29 10.12 -2.20 -8.24
C ILE A 29 10.44 -2.83 -6.89
N GLU A 30 11.71 -3.02 -6.54
CA GLU A 30 12.08 -3.82 -5.36
C GLU A 30 11.54 -3.25 -4.03
N SER A 31 11.57 -1.93 -3.88
CA SER A 31 11.08 -1.21 -2.71
C SER A 31 10.95 0.29 -3.04
N ALA A 32 10.44 1.09 -2.10
CA ALA A 32 10.42 2.55 -2.26
C ALA A 32 11.84 3.14 -2.42
N GLN A 33 12.88 2.48 -1.89
CA GLN A 33 14.28 2.91 -2.03
C GLN A 33 14.82 2.68 -3.46
N ALA A 34 14.22 1.77 -4.22
CA ALA A 34 14.66 1.41 -5.58
C ALA A 34 13.99 2.22 -6.69
N VAL A 35 13.08 3.14 -6.32
CA VAL A 35 12.36 4.02 -7.25
C VAL A 35 13.31 4.91 -8.03
N LYS A 36 13.13 4.95 -9.35
CA LYS A 36 13.91 5.79 -10.27
C LYS A 36 13.01 6.87 -10.92
N PRO A 37 13.60 7.89 -11.56
CA PRO A 37 12.83 8.90 -12.28
C PRO A 37 11.85 8.34 -13.33
N GLU A 38 12.18 7.22 -13.96
CA GLU A 38 11.32 6.49 -14.91
C GLU A 38 10.05 5.90 -14.28
N ASP A 39 10.03 5.66 -12.96
CA ASP A 39 8.89 5.08 -12.26
C ASP A 39 7.86 6.14 -11.82
N ARG A 40 8.13 7.44 -12.09
CA ARG A 40 7.31 8.56 -11.62
C ARG A 40 5.84 8.44 -12.02
N GLU A 41 5.58 8.04 -13.25
CA GLU A 41 4.21 7.87 -13.75
C GLU A 41 3.52 6.69 -13.07
N THR A 42 4.21 5.55 -12.92
CA THR A 42 3.68 4.38 -12.21
C THR A 42 3.32 4.72 -10.76
N LEU A 43 4.17 5.46 -10.05
CA LEU A 43 3.88 5.86 -8.67
C LEU A 43 2.77 6.90 -8.55
N GLY A 44 2.71 7.84 -9.50
CA GLY A 44 1.62 8.82 -9.57
C GLY A 44 0.28 8.14 -9.79
N TYR A 45 0.23 7.20 -10.74
CA TYR A 45 -0.96 6.39 -11.00
C TYR A 45 -1.33 5.52 -9.78
N LEU A 46 -0.36 4.83 -9.18
CA LEU A 46 -0.58 4.04 -7.97
C LEU A 46 -1.20 4.88 -6.84
N HIS A 47 -0.68 6.09 -6.58
CA HIS A 47 -1.27 6.96 -5.56
C HIS A 47 -2.66 7.47 -5.94
N SER A 48 -2.95 7.62 -7.22
CA SER A 48 -4.27 8.06 -7.68
C SER A 48 -5.37 7.00 -7.46
N VAL A 49 -5.02 5.71 -7.40
CA VAL A 49 -5.98 4.63 -7.15
C VAL A 49 -6.18 4.30 -5.67
N ILE A 50 -5.28 4.73 -4.78
CA ILE A 50 -5.42 4.57 -3.32
C ILE A 50 -6.76 5.10 -2.77
N PRO A 51 -7.22 6.33 -3.07
CA PRO A 51 -8.50 6.82 -2.54
C PRO A 51 -9.68 5.96 -2.99
N ILE A 52 -9.68 5.47 -4.24
CA ILE A 52 -10.71 4.55 -4.77
C ILE A 52 -10.74 3.26 -3.94
N ILE A 53 -9.56 2.68 -3.69
CA ILE A 53 -9.43 1.46 -2.88
C ILE A 53 -9.89 1.69 -1.43
N ALA A 54 -9.61 2.86 -0.86
CA ALA A 54 -10.02 3.22 0.49
C ALA A 54 -11.54 3.44 0.61
N GLU A 55 -12.16 4.05 -0.40
CA GLU A 55 -13.61 4.21 -0.52
C GLU A 55 -14.30 2.85 -0.61
N ASP A 56 -13.84 1.99 -1.53
CA ASP A 56 -14.35 0.63 -1.71
C ASP A 56 -14.21 -0.23 -0.45
N ALA A 57 -13.14 0.00 0.33
CA ALA A 57 -12.89 -0.70 1.58
C ALA A 57 -13.65 -0.10 2.78
N GLY A 58 -14.39 0.99 2.60
CA GLY A 58 -15.19 1.63 3.65
C GLY A 58 -14.37 2.33 4.74
N VAL A 59 -13.15 2.77 4.44
CA VAL A 59 -12.25 3.42 5.41
C VAL A 59 -11.87 4.85 5.03
N ALA A 60 -12.37 5.37 3.90
CA ALA A 60 -12.04 6.71 3.43
C ALA A 60 -12.44 7.82 4.43
N GLU A 61 -13.66 7.74 4.99
CA GLU A 61 -14.21 8.77 5.89
C GLU A 61 -13.56 8.77 7.29
N ASP A 62 -13.45 7.60 7.92
CA ASP A 62 -12.84 7.46 9.26
C ASP A 62 -11.30 7.56 9.23
N GLY A 63 -10.72 7.42 8.04
CA GLY A 63 -9.29 7.48 7.79
C GLY A 63 -8.58 6.13 7.83
N TYR A 64 -7.36 6.15 7.31
CA TYR A 64 -6.48 4.99 7.18
C TYR A 64 -5.00 5.44 7.21
N ARG A 65 -4.09 4.49 7.40
CA ARG A 65 -2.64 4.71 7.28
C ARG A 65 -2.08 3.95 6.10
N LEU A 66 -1.26 4.65 5.31
CA LEU A 66 -0.41 4.05 4.29
C LEU A 66 0.99 3.81 4.86
N VAL A 67 1.54 2.62 4.67
CA VAL A 67 2.90 2.27 5.10
C VAL A 67 3.63 1.58 3.96
N ALA A 68 4.85 2.03 3.66
CA ALA A 68 5.80 1.28 2.86
C ALA A 68 7.00 0.93 3.74
N ASN A 69 7.33 -0.35 3.80
CA ASN A 69 8.43 -0.88 4.60
C ASN A 69 9.69 -0.99 3.74
N ILE A 70 10.83 -0.53 4.25
CA ILE A 70 12.11 -0.54 3.52
C ILE A 70 13.18 -1.27 4.33
N GLY A 71 13.75 -2.32 3.73
CA GLY A 71 14.86 -3.08 4.29
C GLY A 71 14.58 -3.72 5.65
N ARG A 72 15.65 -4.12 6.35
CA ARG A 72 15.56 -4.87 7.60
C ARG A 72 14.87 -4.10 8.73
N HIS A 73 15.22 -2.82 8.91
CA HIS A 73 14.68 -2.02 10.01
C HIS A 73 13.23 -1.60 9.78
N GLY A 74 12.82 -1.44 8.51
CA GLY A 74 11.43 -1.24 8.15
C GLY A 74 10.61 -2.54 8.13
N GLN A 75 11.22 -3.72 8.38
CA GLN A 75 10.55 -5.02 8.29
C GLN A 75 9.97 -5.34 6.91
N GLN A 76 10.68 -4.98 5.83
CA GLN A 76 10.29 -5.39 4.48
C GLN A 76 10.49 -6.89 4.30
N THR A 77 9.41 -7.64 4.08
CA THR A 77 9.46 -9.11 3.96
C THR A 77 9.49 -9.60 2.51
N VAL A 78 8.88 -8.86 1.59
CA VAL A 78 8.84 -9.18 0.16
C VAL A 78 9.56 -8.08 -0.64
N PRO A 79 10.54 -8.42 -1.50
CA PRO A 79 11.30 -7.46 -2.31
C PRO A 79 10.51 -7.02 -3.56
N HIS A 80 9.29 -6.54 -3.35
CA HIS A 80 8.42 -5.90 -4.33
C HIS A 80 7.71 -4.74 -3.64
N LEU A 81 7.67 -3.56 -4.23
CA LEU A 81 7.04 -2.37 -3.66
C LEU A 81 5.58 -2.64 -3.34
N HIS A 82 5.21 -2.49 -2.07
CA HIS A 82 3.83 -2.59 -1.62
C HIS A 82 3.56 -1.50 -0.60
N TYR A 83 2.38 -0.89 -0.73
CA TYR A 83 1.80 -0.08 0.32
C TYR A 83 0.81 -0.91 1.11
N HIS A 84 1.01 -0.96 2.42
CA HIS A 84 -0.02 -1.39 3.36
C HIS A 84 -1.02 -0.26 3.54
N LEU A 85 -2.29 -0.52 3.24
CA LEU A 85 -3.42 0.32 3.63
C LEU A 85 -4.07 -0.32 4.85
N LEU A 86 -3.96 0.33 6.01
CA LEU A 86 -4.50 -0.14 7.29
C LEU A 86 -5.63 0.78 7.75
N GLY A 87 -6.80 0.22 8.05
CA GLY A 87 -7.97 0.98 8.47
C GLY A 87 -9.02 0.14 9.22
N GLY A 88 -10.20 0.72 9.45
CA GLY A 88 -11.31 0.07 10.15
C GLY A 88 -11.13 0.00 11.68
N ARG A 89 -10.14 0.72 12.23
CA ARG A 89 -9.95 0.97 13.66
C ARG A 89 -9.03 2.17 13.87
N GLN A 90 -9.05 2.75 15.07
CA GLN A 90 -8.03 3.72 15.48
C GLN A 90 -6.63 3.07 15.44
N LEU A 91 -5.68 3.73 14.77
CA LEU A 91 -4.27 3.32 14.72
C LEU A 91 -3.46 4.08 15.76
N GLY A 92 -2.54 3.38 16.43
CA GLY A 92 -1.68 3.95 17.45
C GLY A 92 -0.53 4.81 16.90
N TRP A 93 0.15 5.49 17.83
CA TRP A 93 1.40 6.21 17.60
C TRP A 93 2.39 5.85 18.74
N PRO A 94 3.67 5.52 18.45
CA PRO A 94 4.34 5.56 17.14
C PRO A 94 3.82 4.52 16.11
N PRO A 95 4.13 4.68 14.81
CA PRO A 95 3.62 3.85 13.72
C PRO A 95 4.52 2.62 13.48
N GLY A 96 4.72 1.85 14.55
CA GLY A 96 5.64 0.74 14.65
C GLY A 96 5.81 0.40 16.11
#